data_AF-A0A920BNN2-F1
#
_entry.id   AF-A0A920BNN2-F1
#
_cell.length_a   1.000
_cell.length_b   1.000
_cell.length_c   1.000
_cell.angle_alpha   90.00
_cell.angle_beta   90.00
_cell.angle_gamma   90.00
#
_symmetry.space_group_name_H-M   'P 1'
#
loop_
_entity.id
_entity.type
_entity.pdbx_description
1 polymer ?
#
loop_
_entity_poly.entity_id
_entity_poly.type
_entity_poly.pdbx_seq_one_letter_code
_entity_poly.pdbx_strand_id
1 'polypeptide(L)'
;MIRLEAVDMEVIRLGRSIDTGKALIEAACEVGAKNILVVSSLHSSEETADQLSHLCSLAKAGDITICLEFMKFTSVKSLSDALEVVKLVDAPNVGILLDLLHVVRSERHLRKIEACDPNLFPYDNGVMAPPNQLGGVIQN
;
A
#
# COMPACT_ATOMS: atom_id res chain seq x y z
N MET A 1 -28.72 -7.41 -12.13
CA MET A 1 -27.63 -8.42 -12.11
C MET A 1 -26.49 -7.78 -11.33
N ILE A 2 -26.05 -8.37 -10.22
CA ILE A 2 -24.94 -7.83 -9.39
C ILE A 2 -23.63 -8.35 -9.98
N ARG A 3 -22.66 -7.46 -10.21
CA ARG A 3 -21.30 -7.80 -10.65
C ARG A 3 -20.36 -7.72 -9.44
N LEU A 4 -19.58 -8.77 -9.21
CA LEU A 4 -18.52 -8.78 -8.21
C LEU A 4 -17.21 -8.44 -8.88
N GLU A 5 -16.40 -7.61 -8.21
CA GLU A 5 -15.08 -7.21 -8.67
C GLU A 5 -14.08 -7.48 -7.54
N ALA A 6 -12.94 -8.10 -7.87
CA ALA A 6 -11.86 -8.30 -6.93
C ALA A 6 -11.14 -6.97 -6.69
N VAL A 7 -11.13 -6.49 -5.45
CA VAL A 7 -10.46 -5.22 -5.11
C VAL A 7 -8.95 -5.44 -5.02
N ASP A 8 -8.53 -6.52 -4.39
CA ASP A 8 -7.14 -6.80 -4.08
C ASP A 8 -6.81 -8.30 -4.00
N MET A 9 -5.52 -8.59 -3.88
CA MET A 9 -4.99 -9.86 -3.41
C MET A 9 -3.92 -9.63 -2.34
N GLU A 10 -3.93 -10.47 -1.30
CA GLU A 10 -3.04 -10.32 -0.15
C GLU A 10 -2.40 -11.66 0.24
N VAL A 11 -1.18 -11.72 0.76
CA VAL A 11 -0.16 -10.65 0.91
C VAL A 11 1.18 -11.15 0.37
N ILE A 12 1.94 -10.29 -0.31
CA ILE A 12 3.35 -10.56 -0.63
C ILE A 12 4.21 -10.10 0.55
N ARG A 13 5.06 -10.99 1.06
CA ARG A 13 5.96 -10.66 2.18
C ARG A 13 7.42 -10.64 1.74
N LEU A 14 7.97 -9.43 1.64
CA LEU A 14 9.37 -9.22 1.28
C LEU A 14 10.30 -9.73 2.38
N GLY A 15 11.46 -10.26 1.98
CA GLY A 15 12.48 -10.80 2.89
C GLY A 15 12.30 -12.27 3.29
N ARG A 16 11.33 -12.99 2.70
CA ARG A 16 11.26 -14.45 2.79
C ARG A 16 11.81 -15.08 1.51
N SER A 17 12.77 -15.98 1.65
CA SER A 17 13.55 -16.55 0.52
C SER A 17 12.77 -17.35 -0.52
N ILE A 18 11.47 -17.59 -0.33
CA ILE A 18 10.63 -18.41 -1.22
C ILE A 18 9.53 -17.62 -1.92
N ASP A 19 9.23 -16.40 -1.48
CA ASP A 19 8.13 -15.60 -2.03
C ASP A 19 8.68 -14.50 -2.94
N THR A 20 8.56 -14.73 -4.25
CA THR A 20 8.93 -13.75 -5.28
C THR A 20 7.75 -12.89 -5.73
N GLY A 21 6.55 -13.10 -5.18
CA GLY A 21 5.32 -12.39 -5.57
C GLY A 21 4.76 -12.76 -6.96
N LYS A 22 5.56 -13.34 -7.85
CA LYS A 22 5.19 -13.61 -9.25
C LYS A 22 3.89 -14.41 -9.39
N ALA A 23 3.76 -15.52 -8.66
CA ALA A 23 2.56 -16.37 -8.76
C ALA A 23 1.28 -15.65 -8.27
N LEU A 24 1.40 -14.80 -7.23
CA LEU A 24 0.28 -14.00 -6.76
C LEU A 24 -0.10 -12.92 -7.78
N ILE A 25 0.88 -12.27 -8.40
CA ILE A 25 0.64 -11.27 -9.45
C ILE A 25 -0.04 -11.91 -10.66
N GLU A 26 0.42 -13.09 -11.10
CA GLU A 26 -0.22 -13.85 -12.18
C GLU A 26 -1.68 -14.18 -11.83
N ALA A 27 -1.95 -14.66 -10.61
CA ALA A 27 -3.31 -14.90 -10.14
C ALA A 27 -4.17 -13.62 -10.08
N ALA A 28 -3.59 -12.50 -9.64
CA ALA A 28 -4.26 -11.20 -9.57
C ALA A 28 -4.68 -10.70 -10.95
N CYS A 29 -3.83 -10.91 -11.96
CA CYS A 29 -4.18 -10.62 -13.35
C CYS A 29 -5.39 -11.45 -13.83
N GLU A 30 -5.41 -12.75 -13.52
CA GLU A 30 -6.50 -13.65 -13.94
C GLU A 30 -7.85 -13.29 -13.31
N VAL A 31 -7.84 -12.89 -12.03
CA VAL A 31 -9.08 -12.50 -11.32
C VAL A 31 -9.46 -11.03 -11.53
N GLY A 32 -8.60 -10.24 -12.18
CA GLY A 32 -8.81 -8.82 -12.43
C GLY A 32 -8.71 -7.94 -11.19
N ALA A 33 -7.91 -8.36 -10.19
CA ALA A 33 -7.65 -7.55 -9.00
C ALA A 33 -6.88 -6.28 -9.37
N LYS A 34 -7.10 -5.19 -8.64
CA LYS A 34 -6.49 -3.88 -8.92
C LYS A 34 -5.32 -3.54 -8.02
N ASN A 35 -5.26 -4.16 -6.85
CA ASN A 35 -4.23 -3.87 -5.86
C ASN A 35 -3.62 -5.17 -5.32
N ILE A 36 -2.35 -5.11 -4.93
CA ILE A 36 -1.72 -6.17 -4.14
C ILE A 36 -1.10 -5.56 -2.90
N LEU A 37 -1.45 -6.11 -1.74
CA LEU A 37 -0.83 -5.75 -0.49
C LEU A 37 0.57 -6.34 -0.38
N VAL A 38 1.53 -5.49 0.00
CA VAL A 38 2.91 -5.86 0.27
C VAL A 38 3.34 -5.38 1.65
N VAL A 39 4.00 -6.28 2.37
CA VAL A 39 4.61 -5.99 3.66
C VAL A 39 6.09 -6.31 3.62
N SER A 40 6.92 -5.47 4.26
CA SER A 40 8.37 -5.66 4.29
C SER A 40 8.85 -6.26 5.60
N SER A 41 9.69 -7.29 5.53
CA SER A 41 10.49 -7.80 6.65
C SER A 41 12.00 -7.62 6.41
N LEU A 42 12.37 -6.78 5.43
CA LEU A 42 13.75 -6.45 5.08
C LEU A 42 14.36 -5.46 6.08
N HIS A 43 15.68 -5.28 6.02
CA HIS A 43 16.41 -4.55 7.04
C HIS A 43 16.47 -3.04 6.79
N SER A 44 16.24 -2.58 5.55
CA SER A 44 16.27 -1.17 5.18
C SER A 44 15.14 -0.75 4.23
N SER A 45 14.95 0.57 4.13
CA SER A 45 14.02 1.20 3.19
C SER A 45 14.47 0.99 1.75
N GLU A 46 15.77 1.03 1.49
CA GLU A 46 16.37 0.82 0.18
C GLU A 46 16.15 -0.61 -0.33
N GLU A 47 16.41 -1.62 0.51
CA GLU A 47 16.12 -3.03 0.14
C GLU A 47 14.63 -3.22 -0.17
N THR A 48 13.77 -2.54 0.59
CA THR A 48 12.32 -2.58 0.37
C THR A 48 11.95 -1.92 -0.97
N ALA A 49 12.53 -0.76 -1.29
CA ALA A 49 12.29 -0.07 -2.55
C ALA A 49 12.75 -0.87 -3.76
N ASP A 50 13.91 -1.53 -3.66
CA ASP A 50 14.43 -2.38 -4.74
C ASP A 50 13.47 -3.54 -5.05
N GLN A 51 12.98 -4.23 -4.03
CA GLN A 51 12.02 -5.33 -4.23
C GLN A 51 10.65 -4.83 -4.68
N LEU A 52 10.17 -3.69 -4.17
CA LEU A 52 8.93 -3.08 -4.66
C LEU A 52 9.03 -2.70 -6.15
N SER A 53 10.16 -2.15 -6.58
CA SER A 53 10.41 -1.81 -7.99
C SER A 53 10.34 -3.05 -8.89
N HIS A 54 10.86 -4.19 -8.41
CA HIS A 54 10.73 -5.47 -9.10
C HIS A 54 9.27 -5.93 -9.21
N LEU A 55 8.51 -5.88 -8.12
CA LEU A 55 7.09 -6.25 -8.13
C LEU A 55 6.26 -5.32 -9.04
N CYS A 56 6.51 -4.01 -9.00
CA CYS A 56 5.85 -3.03 -9.87
C CYS A 56 6.07 -3.36 -11.35
N SER A 57 7.29 -3.77 -11.70
CA SER A 57 7.65 -4.19 -13.06
C SER A 57 6.89 -5.44 -13.50
N LEU A 58 6.73 -6.44 -12.61
CA LEU A 58 5.96 -7.64 -12.88
C LEU A 58 4.45 -7.35 -13.01
N ALA A 59 3.93 -6.47 -12.17
CA ALA A 59 2.51 -6.12 -12.09
C ALA A 59 2.02 -5.20 -13.21
N LYS A 60 2.94 -4.58 -13.96
CA LYS A 60 2.63 -3.59 -15.00
C LYS A 60 1.66 -4.10 -16.08
N ALA A 61 1.79 -5.37 -16.47
CA ALA A 61 0.93 -5.97 -17.50
C ALA A 61 -0.52 -6.17 -17.03
N GLY A 62 -0.74 -6.28 -15.72
CA GLY A 62 -2.05 -6.48 -15.11
C GLY A 62 -2.78 -5.20 -14.74
N ASP A 63 -2.16 -4.02 -14.93
CA ASP A 63 -2.70 -2.75 -14.39
C ASP A 63 -2.96 -2.84 -12.87
N ILE A 64 -2.02 -3.49 -12.17
CA ILE A 64 -2.07 -3.73 -10.72
C ILE A 64 -1.16 -2.74 -9.99
N THR A 65 -1.69 -2.14 -8.93
CA THR A 65 -0.93 -1.28 -8.03
C THR A 65 -0.35 -2.07 -6.86
N ILE A 66 0.95 -1.97 -6.65
CA ILE A 66 1.67 -2.60 -5.54
C ILE A 66 1.63 -1.67 -4.34
N CYS A 67 0.96 -2.08 -3.27
CA CYS A 67 0.66 -1.22 -2.13
C CYS A 67 1.46 -1.64 -0.89
N LEU A 68 2.39 -0.79 -0.46
CA LEU A 68 3.18 -1.01 0.75
C LEU A 68 2.37 -0.68 2.01
N GLU A 69 2.25 -1.64 2.93
CA GLU A 69 1.76 -1.39 4.28
C GLU A 69 2.94 -1.23 5.26
N PHE A 70 2.95 -0.10 5.98
CA PHE A 70 3.90 0.15 7.06
C PHE A 70 3.39 -0.41 8.37
N MET A 71 4.27 -1.02 9.16
CA MET A 71 3.93 -1.61 10.44
C MET A 71 5.00 -1.28 11.46
N LYS A 72 4.60 -0.88 12.67
CA LYS A 72 5.54 -0.41 13.72
C LYS A 72 6.67 -1.39 14.07
N PHE A 73 6.49 -2.68 13.80
CA PHE A 73 7.44 -3.75 14.08
C PHE A 73 8.30 -4.17 12.87
N THR A 74 8.24 -3.47 11.74
CA THR A 74 9.12 -3.68 10.58
C THR A 74 10.18 -2.58 10.47
N SER A 75 10.98 -2.57 9.40
CA SER A 75 11.88 -1.46 9.07
C SER A 75 11.13 -0.21 8.61
N VAL A 76 9.99 -0.38 7.93
CA VAL A 76 9.09 0.69 7.49
C VAL A 76 7.97 0.87 8.52
N LYS A 77 8.18 1.77 9.49
CA LYS A 77 7.38 1.81 10.73
C LYS A 77 6.24 2.82 10.68
N SER A 78 6.31 3.78 9.77
CA SER A 78 5.47 4.96 9.73
C SER A 78 5.12 5.36 8.30
N LEU A 79 4.14 6.26 8.15
CA LEU A 79 3.83 6.86 6.84
C LEU A 79 5.05 7.64 6.31
N SER A 80 5.80 8.28 7.20
CA SER A 80 7.06 8.95 6.85
C SER A 80 8.04 8.00 6.14
N ASP A 81 8.29 6.82 6.74
CA ASP A 81 9.19 5.83 6.17
C ASP A 81 8.64 5.28 4.84
N ALA A 82 7.33 5.02 4.77
CA ALA A 82 6.68 4.52 3.57
C ALA A 82 6.77 5.51 2.40
N LEU A 83 6.61 6.81 2.65
CA LEU A 83 6.76 7.85 1.63
C LEU A 83 8.20 7.93 1.13
N GLU A 84 9.19 7.76 2.01
CA GLU A 84 10.60 7.69 1.59
C GLU A 84 10.86 6.47 0.70
N VAL A 85 10.35 5.30 1.08
CA VAL A 85 10.44 4.08 0.25
C VAL A 85 9.78 4.27 -1.11
N VAL A 86 8.53 4.73 -1.14
CA VAL A 86 7.79 4.91 -2.39
C VAL A 86 8.44 5.94 -3.30
N LYS A 87 9.05 6.99 -2.75
CA LYS A 87 9.82 7.97 -3.53
C LYS A 87 11.05 7.36 -4.22
N LEU A 88 11.65 6.31 -3.65
CA LEU A 88 12.77 5.58 -4.26
C LEU A 88 12.29 4.63 -5.37
N VAL A 89 11.03 4.22 -5.34
CA VAL A 89 10.40 3.37 -6.37
C VAL A 89 9.99 4.26 -7.55
N ASP A 90 10.80 4.29 -8.60
CA ASP A 90 10.50 5.02 -9.85
C ASP A 90 9.50 4.24 -10.72
N ALA A 91 8.29 4.01 -10.20
CA ALA A 91 7.22 3.31 -10.90
C ALA A 91 5.85 4.00 -10.66
N PRO A 92 4.98 4.07 -11.68
CA PRO A 92 3.68 4.73 -11.54
C PRO A 92 2.63 3.89 -10.80
N ASN A 93 2.86 2.59 -10.62
CA ASN A 93 1.93 1.63 -10.01
C ASN A 93 2.39 1.18 -8.62
N VAL A 94 2.95 2.10 -7.84
CA VAL A 94 3.26 1.90 -6.43
C VAL A 94 2.34 2.78 -5.58
N GLY A 95 1.90 2.25 -4.43
CA GLY A 95 1.07 2.98 -3.48
C GLY A 95 1.37 2.58 -2.04
N ILE A 96 0.62 3.17 -1.11
CA ILE A 96 0.68 2.92 0.33
C ILE A 96 -0.70 2.50 0.80
N LEU A 97 -0.78 1.39 1.54
CA LEU A 97 -1.97 1.06 2.31
C LEU A 97 -1.95 1.82 3.64
N LEU A 98 -2.98 2.62 3.88
CA LEU A 98 -3.24 3.28 5.16
C LEU A 98 -4.09 2.38 6.06
N ASP A 99 -3.48 1.40 6.71
CA ASP A 99 -4.18 0.68 7.79
C ASP A 99 -4.30 1.61 9.02
N LEU A 100 -5.54 1.97 9.40
CA LEU A 100 -5.83 2.88 10.51
C LEU A 100 -5.22 2.42 11.84
N LEU A 101 -5.13 1.11 12.08
CA LEU A 101 -4.50 0.54 13.26
C LEU A 101 -3.01 0.87 13.30
N HIS A 102 -2.33 0.72 12.17
CA HIS A 102 -0.92 1.02 12.03
C HIS A 102 -0.65 2.52 12.07
N VAL A 103 -1.51 3.34 11.42
CA VAL A 103 -1.49 4.81 11.53
C VAL A 103 -1.53 5.21 13.00
N VAL A 104 -2.56 4.82 13.75
CA VAL A 104 -2.73 5.22 15.17
C VAL A 104 -1.55 4.77 16.05
N ARG A 105 -0.89 3.67 15.69
CA ARG A 105 0.24 3.13 16.46
C ARG A 105 1.59 3.75 16.11
N SER A 106 1.77 4.23 14.88
CA SER A 106 3.03 4.79 14.38
C SER A 106 3.07 6.31 14.40
N GLU A 107 1.97 6.98 14.06
CA GLU A 107 1.86 8.41 13.91
C GLU A 107 0.53 8.94 14.51
N ARG A 108 0.58 9.99 15.34
CA ARG A 108 -0.63 10.55 15.96
C ARG A 108 -1.28 11.69 15.15
N HIS A 109 -0.79 12.00 13.94
CA HIS A 109 -1.16 13.23 13.22
C HIS A 109 -1.68 12.96 11.80
N LEU A 110 -3.01 12.86 11.68
CA LEU A 110 -3.74 12.72 10.40
C LEU A 110 -3.43 13.83 9.37
N ARG A 111 -3.01 15.02 9.82
CA ARG A 111 -2.61 16.14 8.94
C ARG A 111 -1.52 15.80 7.93
N LYS A 112 -0.67 14.80 8.21
CA LYS A 112 0.35 14.38 7.25
C LYS A 112 -0.26 13.66 6.04
N ILE A 113 -1.30 12.86 6.27
CA ILE A 113 -2.05 12.16 5.22
C ILE A 113 -2.70 13.19 4.28
N GLU A 114 -3.33 14.23 4.85
CA GLU A 114 -3.97 15.32 4.10
C GLU A 114 -3.01 16.09 3.16
N ALA A 115 -1.71 16.09 3.45
CA ALA A 115 -0.71 16.78 2.65
C ALA A 115 -0.09 15.91 1.54
N CYS A 116 -0.43 14.62 1.48
CA CYS A 116 0.08 13.69 0.47
C CYS A 116 -0.76 13.77 -0.81
N ASP A 117 -0.17 13.34 -1.94
CA ASP A 117 -0.93 13.10 -3.16
C ASP A 117 -1.92 11.95 -2.92
N PRO A 118 -3.24 12.16 -3.09
CA PRO A 118 -4.23 11.11 -2.86
C PRO A 118 -4.05 9.88 -3.75
N ASN A 119 -3.41 10.01 -4.92
CA ASN A 119 -3.11 8.86 -5.79
C ASN A 119 -2.14 7.86 -5.16
N LEU A 120 -1.42 8.24 -4.10
CA LEU A 120 -0.59 7.33 -3.31
C LEU A 120 -1.40 6.36 -2.45
N PHE A 121 -2.72 6.53 -2.34
CA PHE A 121 -3.58 5.71 -1.48
C PHE A 121 -4.67 5.00 -2.29
N PRO A 122 -4.34 3.90 -3.01
CA PRO A 122 -5.27 3.24 -3.95
C PRO A 122 -6.54 2.65 -3.32
N TYR A 123 -6.51 2.39 -2.01
CA TYR A 123 -7.65 1.88 -1.25
C TYR A 123 -8.57 2.99 -0.73
N ASP A 124 -8.12 4.24 -0.77
CA ASP A 124 -8.90 5.36 -0.27
C ASP A 124 -9.82 5.91 -1.35
N ASN A 125 -11.02 5.33 -1.45
CA ASN A 125 -12.09 5.78 -2.33
C ASN A 125 -12.79 7.07 -1.82
N GLY A 126 -12.06 7.97 -1.15
CA GLY A 126 -12.61 9.20 -0.55
C GLY A 126 -13.13 9.02 0.88
N VAL A 127 -12.67 8.00 1.61
CA VAL A 127 -13.00 7.77 3.02
C VAL A 127 -12.17 8.69 3.93
N MET A 128 -10.93 9.03 3.54
CA MET A 128 -10.13 10.06 4.23
C MET A 128 -10.41 11.46 3.66
N ALA A 129 -11.69 11.78 3.42
CA ALA A 129 -12.11 13.14 3.15
C ALA A 129 -11.67 14.06 4.31
N PRO A 130 -11.29 15.33 4.03
CA PRO A 130 -10.79 16.24 5.05
C PRO A 130 -11.78 16.39 6.23
N PRO A 131 -11.30 16.67 7.47
CA PRO A 131 -12.13 16.68 8.68
C PRO A 131 -13.36 17.58 8.60
N ASN A 132 -13.35 18.58 7.72
CA ASN A 132 -14.48 19.46 7.44
C ASN A 132 -15.67 18.76 6.76
N GLN A 133 -15.53 17.50 6.33
CA GLN A 133 -16.60 16.65 5.82
C GLN A 133 -17.02 15.53 6.79
N LEU A 134 -16.33 15.37 7.93
CA LEU A 134 -16.61 14.34 8.96
C LEU A 134 -17.52 14.82 10.10
N GLY A 135 -18.17 15.99 9.94
CA GLY A 135 -18.96 16.69 10.97
C GLY A 135 -20.21 15.99 11.52
N GLY A 136 -20.34 14.66 11.38
CA GLY A 136 -21.48 13.91 11.91
C GLY A 136 -21.17 12.53 12.50
N VAL A 137 -19.94 12.01 12.44
CA VAL A 137 -19.70 10.57 12.74
C VAL A 137 -18.80 10.33 13.96
N ILE A 138 -18.16 11.36 14.54
CA ILE A 138 -17.37 11.19 15.77
C ILE A 138 -17.81 12.21 16.83
N GLN A 139 -19.03 12.03 17.32
CA GLN A 139 -19.38 12.38 18.69
C GLN A 139 -19.94 11.12 19.35
N ASN A 140 -19.10 10.45 20.15
CA ASN A 140 -19.42 9.80 21.42
C ASN A 140 -18.14 9.20 22.00
#